data_AF-A0A523IW95-F1
#
_entry.id   AF-A0A523IW95-F1
#
_cell.length_a   1.000
_cell.length_b   1.000
_cell.length_c   1.000
_cell.angle_alpha   90.00
_cell.angle_beta   90.00
_cell.angle_gamma   90.00
#
_symmetry.space_group_name_H-M   'P 1'
#
loop_
_entity.id
_entity.type
_entity.pdbx_description
1 polymer ?
#
loop_
_entity_poly.entity_id
_entity_poly.type
_entity_poly.pdbx_seq_one_letter_code
_entity_poly.pdbx_strand_id
1 'polypeptide(L)' 'MKTLTLKLPEILELKLNGIAHKSGLSRSEIVRNALTEYFSREDLNDSGSFLDLARDLAGSIEGPSDLASNKSHMEGFGE' A
#
# COMPACT_ATOMS: atom_id res chain seq x y z
N MET A 1 -18.86 7.64 3.62
CA MET A 1 -19.28 6.52 2.73
C MET A 1 -19.77 7.13 1.42
N LYS A 2 -19.28 6.65 0.27
CA LYS A 2 -19.83 7.00 -1.05
C LYS A 2 -20.50 5.75 -1.63
N THR A 3 -21.57 5.93 -2.39
CA THR A 3 -22.31 4.82 -3.00
C THR A 3 -21.63 4.41 -4.31
N LEU A 4 -21.37 3.10 -4.46
CA LEU A 4 -20.90 2.48 -5.68
C LEU A 4 -22.02 1.62 -6.26
N THR A 5 -22.38 1.86 -7.52
CA THR A 5 -23.31 1.01 -8.27
C THR A 5 -22.53 0.27 -9.33
N LEU A 6 -22.65 -1.05 -9.36
CA LEU A 6 -21.96 -1.91 -10.32
C LEU A 6 -22.91 -2.98 -10.86
N LYS A 7 -22.71 -3.36 -12.13
CA LYS A 7 -23.38 -4.52 -12.72
C LYS A 7 -22.67 -5.79 -12.24
N LEU A 8 -23.43 -6.74 -11.72
CA LEU A 8 -22.91 -8.00 -11.22
C LEU A 8 -23.44 -9.16 -12.08
N PRO A 9 -22.58 -10.03 -12.61
CA PRO A 9 -23.00 -11.30 -13.19
C PRO A 9 -23.73 -12.15 -12.14
N GLU A 10 -24.78 -12.88 -12.54
CA GLU A 10 -25.60 -13.71 -11.64
C GLU A 10 -24.76 -14.68 -10.78
N ILE A 11 -23.72 -15.28 -11.38
CA ILE A 11 -22.82 -16.21 -10.69
C ILE A 11 -22.12 -15.53 -9.50
N LEU A 12 -21.71 -14.27 -9.65
CA LEU A 12 -21.07 -13.50 -8.58
C LEU A 12 -22.08 -13.08 -7.52
N GLU A 13 -23.31 -12.76 -7.91
CA GLU A 13 -24.37 -12.44 -6.96
C GLU A 13 -24.70 -13.64 -6.05
N LEU A 14 -24.86 -14.82 -6.64
CA LEU A 14 -25.12 -16.06 -5.89
C LEU A 14 -23.99 -16.35 -4.88
N LYS A 15 -22.73 -16.20 -5.31
CA LYS A 15 -21.57 -16.37 -4.42
C LYS A 15 -21.57 -15.34 -3.30
N LEU A 16 -21.81 -14.07 -3.60
CA LEU A 16 -21.83 -12.99 -2.62
C LEU A 16 -22.91 -13.23 -1.55
N ASN A 17 -24.10 -13.64 -1.97
CA ASN A 17 -25.20 -13.97 -1.06
C ASN A 17 -24.88 -15.20 -0.20
N GLY A 18 -24.27 -16.23 -0.79
CA GLY A 18 -23.84 -17.42 -0.06
C GLY A 18 -22.78 -17.13 1.00
N ILE A 19 -21.83 -16.26 0.70
CA ILE A 19 -20.81 -15.82 1.66
C ILE A 19 -21.44 -14.99 2.78
N ALA A 20 -22.28 -14.01 2.43
CA ALA A 20 -23.00 -13.17 3.39
C ALA A 20 -23.78 -14.00 4.41
N HIS A 21 -24.49 -15.04 3.93
CA HIS A 21 -25.23 -15.94 4.80
C HIS A 21 -24.34 -16.74 5.74
N LYS A 22 -23.20 -17.25 5.24
CA LYS A 22 -22.26 -18.05 6.04
C LYS A 22 -21.47 -17.23 7.05
N SER A 23 -21.07 -16.01 6.69
CA SER A 23 -20.21 -15.16 7.53
C SER A 23 -20.99 -14.20 8.43
N GLY A 24 -22.30 -14.06 8.24
CA GLY A 24 -23.12 -13.09 8.96
C GLY A 24 -22.81 -11.63 8.61
N LEU A 25 -22.09 -11.39 7.52
CA LEU A 25 -21.70 -10.05 7.07
C LEU A 25 -22.65 -9.55 5.99
N SER A 26 -22.84 -8.24 5.93
CA SER A 26 -23.60 -7.63 4.82
C SER A 26 -22.82 -7.72 3.50
N ARG A 27 -23.55 -7.73 2.39
CA ARG A 27 -22.97 -7.69 1.03
C ARG A 27 -21.98 -6.53 0.87
N SER A 28 -22.33 -5.37 1.40
CA SER A 28 -21.49 -4.16 1.33
C SER A 28 -20.22 -4.30 2.16
N GLU A 29 -20.24 -4.99 3.31
CA GLU A 29 -19.03 -5.27 4.09
C GLU A 29 -18.10 -6.21 3.35
N ILE A 30 -18.63 -7.27 2.75
CA ILE A 30 -17.84 -8.22 1.97
C ILE A 30 -17.16 -7.53 0.79
N VAL A 31 -17.91 -6.72 0.02
CA VAL A 31 -17.35 -5.99 -1.11
C VAL A 31 -16.29 -4.99 -0.67
N ARG A 32 -16.51 -4.26 0.45
CA ARG A 32 -15.49 -3.35 0.98
C ARG A 32 -14.23 -4.10 1.42
N ASN A 33 -14.37 -5.21 2.14
CA ASN A 33 -13.22 -6.00 2.58
C ASN A 33 -12.42 -6.54 1.40
N ALA A 34 -13.11 -7.06 0.37
CA ALA A 34 -12.47 -7.53 -0.85
C ALA A 34 -11.72 -6.42 -1.59
N LEU A 35 -12.28 -5.21 -1.66
CA LEU A 35 -11.60 -4.05 -2.26
C LEU A 35 -10.38 -3.62 -1.43
N THR A 36 -10.51 -3.55 -0.10
CA THR A 36 -9.38 -3.23 0.78
C THR A 36 -8.25 -4.25 0.59
N GLU A 37 -8.56 -5.54 0.60
CA GLU A 37 -7.56 -6.60 0.40
C GLU A 37 -6.93 -6.53 -1.00
N TYR A 38 -7.73 -6.24 -2.03
CA TYR A 38 -7.22 -6.07 -3.40
C TYR A 38 -6.21 -4.92 -3.49
N PHE A 39 -6.55 -3.74 -2.95
CA PHE A 39 -5.65 -2.59 -2.97
C PHE A 39 -4.42 -2.78 -2.08
N SER A 40 -4.55 -3.41 -0.90
CA SER A 40 -3.38 -3.71 -0.07
C SER A 40 -2.37 -4.64 -0.75
N ARG A 41 -2.80 -5.48 -1.71
CA ARG A 41 -1.88 -6.28 -2.54
C ARG A 41 -1.23 -5.46 -3.65
N GLU A 42 -1.91 -4.44 -4.13
CA GLU A 42 -1.39 -3.49 -5.12
C GLU A 42 -0.32 -2.61 -4.46
N ASP A 43 -0.56 -2.12 -3.25
CA ASP A 43 0.40 -1.35 -2.43
C ASP A 43 1.69 -2.15 -2.12
N LEU A 44 1.64 -3.49 -2.11
CA LEU A 44 2.85 -4.34 -1.97
C LEU A 44 3.69 -4.39 -3.25
N ASN A 45 3.08 -4.14 -4.41
CA ASN A 45 3.80 -4.03 -5.69
C ASN A 45 4.21 -2.59 -5.99
N ASP A 46 3.49 -1.62 -5.41
CA ASP A 46 3.78 -0.18 -5.45
C ASP A 46 4.55 0.30 -4.21
N SER A 47 5.04 -0.63 -3.37
CA SER A 47 6.01 -0.29 -2.34
C SER A 47 7.22 0.24 -3.09
N GLY A 48 7.35 1.57 -3.08
CA GLY A 48 8.24 2.31 -3.97
C GLY A 48 9.69 1.85 -3.91
N SER A 49 10.57 2.60 -4.56
CA SER A 49 12.00 2.32 -4.45
C SER A 49 12.43 2.23 -2.97
N PHE A 50 13.55 1.57 -2.69
CA PHE A 50 14.11 1.53 -1.32
C PHE A 50 14.15 2.91 -0.65
N LEU A 51 14.39 3.97 -1.45
CA LEU A 51 14.36 5.36 -1.00
C LEU A 51 12.98 5.82 -0.51
N ASP A 52 11.90 5.42 -1.17
CA ASP A 52 10.54 5.78 -0.78
C ASP A 52 10.17 5.20 0.60
N LEU A 53 10.69 4.01 0.91
CA LEU A 53 10.50 3.33 2.17
C LEU A 53 11.43 3.83 3.29
N ALA A 54 12.52 4.53 2.97
CA ALA A 54 13.54 4.99 3.91
C ALA A 54 13.43 6.50 4.25
N ARG A 55 12.37 7.18 3.79
CA ARG A 55 12.22 8.64 3.92
C ARG A 55 12.17 9.11 5.38
N ASP A 56 11.60 8.30 6.26
CA ASP A 56 11.52 8.54 7.70
C ASP A 56 12.86 8.35 8.41
N LEU A 57 13.82 7.64 7.80
CA LEU A 57 15.16 7.43 8.37
C LEU A 57 16.06 8.65 8.17
N ALA A 58 15.89 9.39 7.08
CA ALA A 58 16.66 10.59 6.79
C ALA A 58 16.44 11.67 7.85
N GLY A 59 17.46 11.96 8.66
CA GLY A 59 17.39 12.94 9.75
C GLY A 59 16.67 12.45 11.01
N SER A 60 16.37 11.15 11.12
CA SER A 60 15.80 10.55 12.34
C SER A 60 16.75 10.55 13.54
N ILE A 61 18.05 10.77 13.29
CA ILE A 61 19.10 10.84 14.30
C ILE A 61 19.95 12.08 14.10
N GLU A 62 20.38 12.68 15.20
CA GLU A 62 21.40 13.72 15.20
C GLU A 62 22.77 13.04 15.11
N GLY A 63 23.41 13.15 13.95
CA GLY A 63 24.74 12.61 13.70
C GLY A 63 25.86 13.57 14.12
N PRO A 64 27.11 13.07 14.23
CA PRO A 64 28.27 13.94 14.38
C PRO A 64 28.39 14.92 13.20
N SER A 65 29.10 16.03 13.42
CA SER A 65 29.47 16.94 12.32
C SER A 65 30.18 16.20 11.19
N ASP A 66 30.04 16.73 9.98
CA ASP A 66 30.48 16.09 8.73
C ASP A 66 31.84 15.40 8.86
N LEU A 67 31.85 14.08 8.64
CA LEU A 67 33.04 13.25 8.68
C LEU A 67 33.76 13.20 7.32
N ALA A 68 33.24 13.88 6.29
CA ALA A 68 33.88 14.05 5.01
C ALA A 68 35.17 14.89 5.18
N SER A 69 36.25 14.18 5.46
CA SER A 69 37.56 14.77 5.74
C SER A 69 38.32 15.13 4.46
N ASN A 70 37.88 14.67 3.28
CA ASN A 70 38.55 14.98 2.03
C ASN A 70 37.57 15.09 0.84
N LYS A 71 37.47 16.33 0.33
CA LYS A 71 36.58 16.73 -0.77
C LYS A 71 36.85 15.98 -2.08
N SER A 72 38.07 15.48 -2.30
CA SER A 72 38.41 14.70 -3.50
C SER A 72 37.72 13.33 -3.55
N HIS A 73 37.26 12.78 -2.41
CA HIS A 73 36.54 11.51 -2.38
C HIS A 73 35.05 11.65 -2.70
N MET A 74 34.54 12.88 -2.84
CA MET A 74 33.15 13.16 -3.20
C MET A 74 32.98 13.55 -4.67
N GLU A 75 34.06 13.63 -5.45
CA GLU A 75 33.97 13.85 -6.90
C GLU A 75 33.24 12.68 -7.56
N GLY A 76 32.13 12.96 -8.27
CA GLY A 76 31.32 11.95 -8.96
C GLY A 76 30.29 11.20 -8.11
N PHE A 77 30.11 11.57 -6.83
CA PHE A 77 29.10 10.91 -6.00
C PHE A 77 27.68 11.36 -6.38
N GLY A 78 26.87 10.44 -6.92
CA GLY A 78 25.48 10.70 -7.32
C GLY A 78 25.29 11.10 -8.79
N GLU A 79 26.33 10.98 -9.62
CA GLU A 79 26.22 10.92 -11.08
C GLU A 79 25.85 9.51 -11.58
#